data_AF-A0A7V4P8H9-F1
#
_entry.id   AF-A0A7V4P8H9-F1
#
_cell.length_a   1.000
_cell.length_b   1.000
_cell.length_c   1.000
_cell.angle_alpha   90.00
_cell.angle_beta   90.00
_cell.angle_gamma   90.00
#
_symmetry.space_group_name_H-M   'P 1'
#
loop_
_entity.id
_entity.type
_entity.pdbx_description
1 polymer ?
#
loop_
_entity_poly.entity_id
_entity_poly.type
_entity_poly.pdbx_seq_one_letter_code
_entity_poly.pdbx_strand_id
1 'polypeptide(L)'
;MPASFSTAELEAYLDELLPTERMAAVEEALRQDDALQQRLAAINGRRDAGVHSLGEIWRRHRLSCPTREELGSYLLGVLPDDVADYVRFHLKTIE
;
A
#
# COMPACT_ATOMS: atom_id res chain seq x y z
N MET A 1 27.33 3.26 -1.04
CA MET A 1 26.44 3.48 -2.21
C MET A 1 25.13 4.01 -1.66
N PRO A 2 24.53 5.08 -2.20
CA PRO A 2 23.21 5.51 -1.74
C PRO A 2 22.24 4.34 -1.94
N ALA A 3 21.45 4.03 -0.92
CA ALA A 3 20.43 3.00 -1.03
C ALA A 3 19.44 3.41 -2.13
N SER A 4 19.33 2.61 -3.19
CA SER A 4 18.41 2.89 -4.28
C SER A 4 17.00 2.51 -3.85
N PHE A 5 16.13 3.50 -3.66
CA PHE A 5 14.70 3.26 -3.40
C PHE A 5 13.89 3.38 -4.69
N SER A 6 13.03 2.39 -4.92
CA SER A 6 12.06 2.44 -6.01
C SER A 6 10.97 3.49 -5.73
N THR A 7 10.25 3.94 -6.77
CA THR A 7 9.14 4.88 -6.59
C THR A 7 8.03 4.25 -5.73
N ALA A 8 7.74 2.97 -5.92
CA ALA A 8 6.76 2.25 -5.13
C ALA A 8 7.13 2.18 -3.64
N GLU A 9 8.42 2.05 -3.30
CA GLU A 9 8.88 2.10 -1.90
C GLU A 9 8.77 3.50 -1.30
N LEU A 10 9.06 4.55 -2.07
CA LEU A 10 8.89 5.92 -1.59
C LEU A 10 7.41 6.28 -1.40
N GLU A 11 6.52 5.77 -2.25
CA GLU A 11 5.06 5.86 -2.06
C GLU A 11 4.62 5.11 -0.80
N ALA A 12 5.09 3.86 -0.62
CA ALA A 12 4.80 3.08 0.58
C ALA A 12 5.37 3.71 1.87
N TYR A 13 6.50 4.40 1.78
CA TYR A 13 7.05 5.19 2.88
C TYR A 13 6.12 6.35 3.26
N LEU A 14 5.61 7.10 2.27
CA LEU A 14 4.63 8.18 2.50
C LEU A 14 3.30 7.66 3.08
N ASP A 15 2.95 6.42 2.80
CA ASP A 15 1.75 5.75 3.33
C ASP A 15 1.96 5.04 4.68
N GLU A 16 3.17 5.08 5.24
CA GLU A 16 3.57 4.34 6.45
C GLU A 16 3.36 2.82 6.33
N LEU A 17 3.50 2.27 5.12
CA LEU A 17 3.26 0.86 4.81
C LEU A 17 4.54 0.01 4.73
N LEU A 18 5.72 0.61 4.92
CA LEU A 18 6.98 -0.14 4.94
C LEU A 18 7.23 -0.75 6.33
N PRO A 19 7.93 -1.90 6.40
CA PRO A 19 8.47 -2.41 7.66
C PRO A 19 9.37 -1.38 8.36
N THR A 20 9.41 -1.39 9.69
CA THR A 20 10.14 -0.40 10.51
C THR A 20 11.61 -0.22 10.10
N GLU A 21 12.30 -1.31 9.79
CA GLU A 21 13.70 -1.26 9.33
C GLU A 21 13.85 -0.50 7.99
N ARG A 22 12.88 -0.66 7.09
CA ARG A 22 12.86 0.02 5.80
C ARG A 22 12.47 1.49 5.96
N MET A 23 11.54 1.81 6.86
CA MET A 23 11.22 3.20 7.22
C MET A 23 12.47 3.96 7.69
N ALA A 24 13.20 3.38 8.67
CA ALA A 24 14.42 3.98 9.20
C ALA A 24 15.52 4.13 8.12
N ALA A 25 15.65 3.17 7.21
CA ALA A 25 16.62 3.26 6.11
C ALA A 25 16.30 4.41 5.14
N VAL A 26 15.01 4.66 4.87
CA VAL A 26 14.57 5.79 4.05
C VAL A 26 14.83 7.11 4.76
N GLU A 27 14.51 7.22 6.06
CA GLU A 27 14.76 8.42 6.87
C GLU A 27 16.24 8.79 6.92
N GLU A 28 17.12 7.81 7.13
CA GLU A 28 18.57 8.04 7.16
C GLU A 28 19.07 8.54 5.80
N ALA A 29 18.62 7.93 4.71
CA ALA A 29 19.00 8.33 3.37
C ALA A 29 18.50 9.73 3.03
N LEU A 30 17.27 10.08 3.41
CA LEU A 30 16.70 11.41 3.21
C LEU A 30 17.53 12.50 3.89
N ARG A 31 18.14 12.23 5.05
CA ARG A 31 18.97 13.20 5.77
C ARG A 31 20.23 13.62 5.00
N GLN A 32 20.73 12.76 4.11
CA GLN A 32 22.02 12.93 3.44
C GLN A 32 21.91 13.13 1.92
N ASP A 33 20.71 12.98 1.34
CA ASP A 33 20.50 13.01 -0.11
C ASP A 33 19.39 14.01 -0.51
N ASP A 34 19.82 15.21 -0.90
CA ASP A 34 18.93 16.27 -1.37
C ASP A 34 18.16 15.87 -2.65
N ALA A 35 18.74 15.05 -3.51
CA ALA A 35 18.06 14.58 -4.72
C ALA A 35 16.93 13.60 -4.37
N LEU A 36 17.14 12.75 -3.37
CA LEU A 36 16.11 11.88 -2.82
C LEU A 36 14.98 12.68 -2.15
N GLN A 37 15.31 13.72 -1.39
CA GLN A 37 14.32 14.63 -0.80
C GLN A 37 13.45 15.31 -1.87
N GLN A 38 14.08 15.85 -2.93
CA GLN A 38 13.36 16.47 -4.04
C GLN A 38 12.45 15.48 -4.77
N ARG A 39 12.93 14.25 -4.98
CA ARG A 39 12.14 13.18 -5.60
C ARG A 39 10.94 12.79 -4.74
N LEU A 40 11.12 12.66 -3.42
CA LEU A 40 10.04 12.36 -2.49
C LEU A 40 8.99 13.50 -2.45
N ALA A 41 9.45 14.76 -2.40
CA ALA A 41 8.57 15.93 -2.45
C ALA A 41 7.76 16.00 -3.75
N ALA A 42 8.38 15.65 -4.90
CA ALA A 42 7.69 15.60 -6.19
C ALA A 42 6.63 14.48 -6.24
N ILE A 43 6.92 13.32 -5.64
CA ILE A 43 5.93 12.23 -5.50
C ILE A 43 4.77 12.72 -4.63
N ASN A 44 5.05 13.29 -3.46
CA ASN A 44 4.03 13.79 -2.55
C ASN A 44 3.14 14.87 -3.22
N GLY A 45 3.75 15.84 -3.91
CA GLY A 45 3.02 16.89 -4.61
C GLY A 45 2.12 16.39 -5.76
N ARG A 46 2.48 15.27 -6.42
CA ARG A 46 1.62 14.65 -7.45
C ARG A 46 0.38 14.00 -6.85
N ARG A 47 0.50 13.43 -5.65
CA ARG A 47 -0.63 12.86 -4.90
C ARG A 47 -1.60 13.96 -4.48
N ASP A 48 -1.07 15.10 -4.02
CA ASP A 48 -1.88 16.27 -3.63
C ASP A 48 -2.56 16.95 -4.83
N ALA A 49 -2.00 16.83 -6.04
CA ALA A 49 -2.56 17.41 -7.27
C ALA A 49 -3.74 16.60 -7.87
N GLY A 50 -4.18 15.50 -7.24
CA GLY A 50 -5.34 14.73 -7.68
C GLY A 50 -5.10 13.82 -8.90
N VAL A 51 -3.84 13.61 -9.31
CA VAL A 51 -3.47 12.62 -10.33
C VAL A 51 -3.34 11.25 -9.65
N HIS A 52 -4.43 10.77 -9.06
CA HIS A 52 -4.42 9.45 -8.43
C HIS A 52 -4.41 8.38 -9.51
N SER A 53 -3.41 7.51 -9.48
CA SER A 53 -3.44 6.32 -10.33
C SER A 53 -4.60 5.41 -9.90
N LEU A 54 -5.15 4.60 -10.83
CA LEU A 54 -6.19 3.62 -10.48
C LEU A 54 -5.75 2.71 -9.33
N GLY A 55 -4.46 2.34 -9.28
CA GLY A 55 -3.89 1.54 -8.19
C GLY A 55 -3.88 2.26 -6.84
N GLU A 56 -3.63 3.56 -6.83
CA GLU A 56 -3.67 4.37 -5.61
C GLU A 56 -5.10 4.47 -5.06
N ILE A 57 -6.09 4.75 -5.92
CA ILE A 57 -7.51 4.74 -5.54
C ILE A 57 -7.90 3.36 -4.99
N TRP A 58 -7.48 2.29 -5.66
CA TRP A 58 -7.79 0.92 -5.25
C TRP A 58 -7.28 0.59 -3.85
N ARG A 59 -6.03 0.95 -3.54
CA ARG A 59 -5.42 0.73 -2.22
C ARG A 59 -6.07 1.59 -1.15
N ARG A 60 -6.25 2.89 -1.42
CA ARG A 60 -6.83 3.85 -0.47
C ARG A 60 -8.25 3.46 -0.06
N HIS A 61 -9.06 3.04 -1.02
CA HIS A 61 -10.44 2.64 -0.77
C HIS A 61 -10.60 1.15 -0.45
N ARG A 62 -9.50 0.38 -0.42
CA ARG A 62 -9.49 -1.06 -0.15
C ARG A 62 -10.54 -1.81 -0.97
N LEU A 63 -10.67 -1.47 -2.26
CA LEU A 63 -11.82 -1.87 -3.10
C LEU A 63 -11.98 -3.39 -3.26
N SER A 64 -10.90 -4.14 -3.09
CA SER A 64 -10.90 -5.60 -3.14
C SER A 64 -11.05 -6.27 -1.76
N CYS A 65 -10.93 -5.52 -0.66
CA CYS A 65 -10.95 -6.11 0.67
C CYS A 65 -12.39 -6.48 1.07
N PRO A 66 -12.62 -7.72 1.56
CA PRO A 66 -13.90 -8.10 2.12
C PRO A 66 -14.27 -7.21 3.31
N THR A 67 -15.54 -6.83 3.38
CA THR A 67 -16.10 -6.11 4.53
C THR A 67 -16.13 -7.00 5.77
N ARG A 68 -16.28 -6.37 6.94
CA ARG A 68 -16.40 -7.10 8.22
C ARG A 68 -17.60 -8.06 8.23
N GLU A 69 -18.70 -7.67 7.60
CA GLU A 69 -19.90 -8.49 7.51
C GLU A 69 -19.65 -9.72 6.63
N GLU A 70 -19.03 -9.55 5.46
CA GLU A 70 -18.66 -10.66 4.58
C GLU A 70 -17.68 -11.63 5.26
N LEU A 71 -16.70 -11.12 6.02
CA LEU A 71 -15.80 -11.96 6.81
C LEU A 71 -16.55 -12.75 7.89
N GLY A 72 -17.55 -12.15 8.54
CA GLY A 72 -18.42 -12.84 9.50
C GLY A 72 -19.19 -13.97 8.83
N SER A 73 -19.82 -13.69 7.69
CA SER A 73 -20.57 -14.68 6.91
C SER A 73 -19.67 -15.79 6.36
N TYR A 74 -18.44 -15.46 5.97
CA TYR A 74 -17.43 -16.44 5.56
C TYR A 74 -17.08 -17.39 6.70
N LEU A 75 -16.84 -16.86 7.92
CA LEU A 75 -16.56 -17.67 9.12
C LEU A 75 -17.73 -18.59 9.50
N LEU A 76 -18.96 -18.14 9.29
CA LEU A 76 -20.16 -18.93 9.53
C LEU A 76 -20.46 -19.95 8.43
N GLY A 77 -19.74 -19.91 7.30
CA GLY A 77 -19.93 -20.82 6.18
C GLY A 77 -21.26 -20.60 5.45
N VAL A 78 -21.79 -19.37 5.46
CA VAL A 78 -23.10 -19.02 4.87
C VAL A 78 -23.00 -18.21 3.58
N LEU A 79 -21.78 -17.92 3.11
CA LEU A 79 -21.58 -17.25 1.82
C LEU A 79 -21.81 -18.21 0.64
N PRO A 80 -22.27 -17.70 -0.51
CA PRO A 80 -22.20 -18.42 -1.79
C PRO A 80 -20.76 -18.88 -2.09
N ASP A 81 -20.62 -20.03 -2.75
CA ASP A 81 -19.32 -20.68 -2.99
C ASP A 81 -18.32 -19.76 -3.72
N ASP A 82 -18.78 -19.02 -4.74
CA ASP A 82 -17.96 -18.08 -5.50
C ASP A 82 -17.45 -16.91 -4.65
N VAL A 83 -18.28 -16.39 -3.76
CA VAL A 83 -17.91 -15.32 -2.82
C VAL A 83 -16.95 -15.85 -1.75
N ALA A 84 -17.20 -17.06 -1.24
CA ALA A 84 -16.32 -17.71 -0.27
C ALA A 84 -14.93 -17.98 -0.85
N ASP A 85 -14.86 -18.39 -2.12
CA ASP A 85 -13.59 -18.59 -2.83
C ASP A 85 -12.83 -17.29 -3.03
N TYR A 86 -13.51 -16.19 -3.38
CA TYR A 86 -12.89 -14.87 -3.47
C TYR A 86 -12.31 -14.41 -2.13
N VAL A 87 -13.08 -14.54 -1.04
CA VAL A 87 -12.62 -14.19 0.31
C VAL A 87 -11.41 -15.04 0.70
N ARG A 88 -11.44 -16.35 0.43
CA ARG A 88 -10.32 -17.26 0.67
C ARG A 88 -9.07 -16.84 -0.09
N PHE A 89 -9.21 -16.52 -1.39
CA PHE A 89 -8.11 -16.05 -2.22
C PHE A 89 -7.49 -14.77 -1.64
N HIS A 90 -8.32 -13.80 -1.27
CA HIS A 90 -7.87 -12.54 -0.68
C HIS A 90 -7.11 -12.75 0.65
N LEU A 91 -7.56 -13.69 1.48
CA LEU A 91 -6.94 -13.99 2.78
C LEU A 91 -5.69 -14.87 2.71
N LYS A 92 -5.49 -15.64 1.63
CA LYS A 92 -4.43 -16.66 1.56
C LYS A 92 -3.39 -16.43 0.48
N THR A 93 -3.64 -15.53 -0.47
CA THR A 93 -2.79 -15.35 -1.65
C THR A 93 -2.30 -13.92 -1.84
N ILE A 94 -3.12 -12.91 -1.51
CA ILE A 94 -2.80 -11.50 -1.77
C ILE A 94 -1.91 -10.86 -0.69
N GLU A 95 -1.75 -11.51 0.47
CA GLU A 95 -1.11 -10.98 1.70
C GLU A 95 0.05 -9.99 1.48
#